data_AF-A0AAV6HFM2-F1
#
_entry.id   AF-A0AAV6HFM2-F1
#
_cell.length_a   1.000
_cell.length_b   1.000
_cell.length_c   1.000
_cell.angle_alpha   90.00
_cell.angle_beta   90.00
_cell.angle_gamma   90.00
#
_symmetry.space_group_name_H-M   'P 1'
#
loop_
_entity.id
_entity.type
_entity.pdbx_description
1 polymer ?
#
loop_
_entity_poly.entity_id
_entity_poly.type
_entity_poly.pdbx_seq_one_letter_code
_entity_poly.pdbx_strand_id
1 'polypeptide(L)'
;MGRESQTDAKFRRVPRILICGRIALAKEVFGETLNESRDPDRTPDRYTSRFYLKFKHLERAFDMLSECGFQMVACNSSVTASFVNQHTEDKIWSSYTEYVFYRKFNVI
;
A
#
# COMPACT_ATOMS: atom_id res chain seq x y z
N MET A 1 23.84 25.88 -8.27
CA MET A 1 22.83 25.29 -7.37
C MET A 1 22.80 23.79 -7.64
N GLY A 2 23.71 22.96 -7.16
CA GLY A 2 24.18 22.80 -5.78
C GLY A 2 23.83 21.36 -5.38
N ARG A 3 24.82 20.49 -5.38
CA ARG A 3 24.77 19.02 -5.17
C ARG A 3 24.41 18.69 -3.72
N GLU A 4 23.29 18.01 -3.42
CA GLU A 4 23.05 17.36 -2.10
C GLU A 4 22.04 16.17 -2.13
N SER A 5 22.01 15.30 -3.14
CA SER A 5 21.19 14.07 -3.01
C SER A 5 21.63 12.93 -3.94
N GLN A 6 22.83 12.39 -3.73
CA GLN A 6 23.32 11.26 -4.55
C GLN A 6 23.67 10.01 -3.74
N THR A 7 23.47 10.02 -2.41
CA THR A 7 23.67 8.84 -1.55
C THR A 7 22.39 8.03 -1.32
N ASP A 8 21.20 8.64 -1.48
CA ASP A 8 19.92 7.97 -1.24
C ASP A 8 19.29 7.35 -2.51
N ALA A 9 19.97 7.47 -3.66
CA ALA A 9 19.49 6.95 -4.95
C ALA A 9 19.42 5.41 -5.04
N LYS A 10 19.91 4.70 -4.01
CA LYS A 10 19.90 3.23 -3.93
C LYS A 10 18.81 2.66 -3.03
N PHE A 11 18.12 3.49 -2.24
CA PHE A 11 17.07 3.02 -1.36
C PHE A 11 15.71 3.06 -2.05
N ARG A 12 14.90 2.03 -1.80
CA ARG A 12 13.54 1.92 -2.35
C ARG A 12 12.67 3.01 -1.71
N ARG A 13 12.51 4.14 -2.39
CA ARG A 13 11.63 5.21 -1.93
C ARG A 13 10.18 4.82 -2.18
N VAL A 14 9.51 4.32 -1.14
CA VAL A 14 8.07 4.02 -1.19
C VAL A 14 7.29 5.32 -1.07
N PRO A 15 6.58 5.78 -2.11
CA PRO A 15 5.90 7.07 -2.06
C PRO A 15 4.71 7.05 -1.11
N ARG A 16 3.98 5.92 -1.06
CA ARG A 16 2.79 5.66 -0.24
C ARG A 16 2.55 4.16 -0.14
N ILE A 17 2.07 3.69 1.01
CA ILE A 17 1.60 2.32 1.21
C ILE A 17 0.08 2.33 1.13
N LEU A 18 -0.48 1.67 0.11
CA LEU A 18 -1.92 1.50 -0.06
C LEU A 18 -2.40 0.27 0.72
N ILE A 19 -3.59 0.36 1.31
CA ILE A 19 -4.22 -0.74 2.04
C ILE A 19 -5.53 -1.11 1.33
N CYS A 20 -5.61 -2.39 0.93
CA CYS A 20 -6.76 -2.97 0.26
C CYS A 20 -7.29 -4.14 1.12
N GLY A 21 -8.59 -4.23 1.32
CA GLY A 21 -9.20 -5.32 2.10
C GLY A 21 -10.49 -4.93 2.80
N ARG A 22 -10.95 -5.80 3.70
CA ARG A 22 -12.13 -5.55 4.54
C ARG A 22 -11.81 -4.43 5.54
N ILE A 23 -12.70 -3.45 5.65
CA ILE A 23 -12.45 -2.23 6.42
C ILE A 23 -12.25 -2.54 7.90
N ALA A 24 -13.08 -3.42 8.49
CA ALA A 24 -12.92 -3.85 9.88
C ALA A 24 -11.50 -4.39 10.17
N LEU A 25 -10.95 -5.23 9.28
CA LEU A 25 -9.61 -5.78 9.45
C LEU A 25 -8.52 -4.71 9.28
N ALA A 26 -8.66 -3.82 8.31
CA ALA A 26 -7.70 -2.73 8.12
C ALA A 26 -7.66 -1.79 9.35
N LYS A 27 -8.82 -1.49 9.94
CA LYS A 27 -8.91 -0.67 11.16
C LYS A 27 -8.37 -1.39 12.40
N GLU A 28 -8.64 -2.69 12.52
CA GLU A 28 -8.07 -3.54 13.59
C GLU A 28 -6.54 -3.52 13.58
N VAL A 29 -5.93 -3.69 12.41
CA VAL A 29 -4.46 -3.76 12.28
C VAL A 29 -3.82 -2.37 12.38
N PHE A 30 -4.33 -1.39 11.64
CA PHE A 30 -3.62 -0.13 11.42
C PHE A 30 -4.12 1.03 12.28
N GLY A 31 -5.33 0.95 12.86
CA GLY A 31 -5.90 1.95 13.74
C GLY A 31 -5.68 3.39 13.26
N GLU A 32 -5.11 4.23 14.12
CA GLU A 32 -4.84 5.64 13.83
C GLU A 32 -3.76 5.88 12.77
N THR A 33 -2.96 4.87 12.41
CA THR A 33 -1.94 5.01 11.36
C THR A 33 -2.55 4.96 9.95
N LEU A 34 -3.81 4.54 9.85
CA LEU A 34 -4.59 4.51 8.61
C LEU A 34 -5.10 5.91 8.27
N ASN A 35 -5.09 6.24 6.99
CA ASN A 35 -5.69 7.45 6.45
C ASN A 35 -6.85 7.08 5.52
N GLU A 36 -8.05 7.51 5.91
CA GLU A 36 -9.32 7.19 5.26
C GLU A 36 -9.80 8.30 4.31
N SER A 37 -9.04 9.39 4.12
CA SER A 37 -9.51 10.61 3.46
C SER A 37 -9.96 10.44 2.00
N ARG A 38 -9.52 9.37 1.33
CA ARG A 38 -9.90 9.05 -0.05
C ARG A 38 -11.18 8.22 -0.15
N ASP A 39 -11.70 7.72 0.96
CA ASP A 39 -12.88 6.84 1.00
C ASP A 39 -13.59 6.93 2.37
N PRO A 40 -14.01 8.14 2.80
CA PRO A 40 -14.63 8.34 4.10
C PRO A 40 -16.01 7.65 4.19
N ASP A 41 -16.52 7.51 5.43
CA ASP A 41 -17.91 7.12 5.73
C ASP A 41 -18.33 5.72 5.25
N ARG A 42 -17.37 4.80 5.11
CA ARG A 42 -17.63 3.40 4.75
C ARG A 42 -17.93 2.54 5.97
N THR A 43 -18.92 1.67 5.85
CA THR A 43 -19.29 0.74 6.93
C THR A 43 -18.21 -0.34 7.12
N PRO A 44 -17.93 -0.80 8.36
CA PRO A 44 -16.83 -1.73 8.66
C PRO A 44 -16.91 -3.10 7.97
N ASP A 45 -18.12 -3.54 7.60
CA ASP A 45 -18.39 -4.79 6.90
C ASP A 45 -17.98 -4.78 5.43
N ARG A 46 -17.79 -3.60 4.83
CA ARG A 46 -17.40 -3.43 3.42
C ARG A 46 -15.90 -3.56 3.18
N TYR A 47 -15.54 -3.63 1.89
CA TYR A 47 -14.16 -3.62 1.41
C TYR A 47 -13.77 -2.26 0.84
N THR A 48 -12.48 -1.94 0.86
CA THR A 48 -11.90 -0.75 0.20
C THR A 48 -10.56 -1.08 -0.46
N SER A 49 -10.17 -0.28 -1.44
CA SER A 49 -8.85 -0.28 -2.10
C SER A 49 -8.18 1.10 -2.06
N ARG A 50 -8.70 2.02 -1.24
CA ARG A 50 -8.36 3.46 -1.32
C ARG A 50 -7.71 4.02 -0.07
N PHE A 51 -7.65 3.25 1.02
CA PHE A 51 -6.94 3.64 2.23
C PHE A 51 -5.42 3.62 2.01
N TYR A 52 -4.70 4.36 2.85
CA TYR A 52 -3.25 4.39 2.84
C TYR A 52 -2.69 4.68 4.23
N LEU A 53 -1.44 4.30 4.47
CA LEU A 53 -0.77 4.54 5.75
C LEU A 53 -0.16 5.96 5.81
N LYS A 54 -0.17 6.55 7.00
CA LYS A 54 0.46 7.85 7.29
C LYS A 54 1.99 7.78 7.26
N PHE A 55 2.58 6.59 7.40
CA PHE A 55 4.02 6.33 7.29
C PHE A 55 4.37 5.60 5.99
N LYS A 56 5.67 5.45 5.71
CA LYS A 56 6.19 4.94 4.41
C LYS A 56 7.13 3.73 4.51
N HIS A 57 7.50 3.29 5.71
CA HIS A 57 8.32 2.10 5.92
C HIS A 57 7.47 0.84 5.75
N LEU A 58 7.79 -0.04 4.80
CA LEU A 58 6.99 -1.23 4.50
C LEU A 58 7.07 -2.26 5.62
N GLU A 59 8.27 -2.44 6.15
CA GLU A 59 8.61 -3.40 7.21
C GLU A 59 7.73 -3.15 8.44
N ARG A 60 7.54 -1.87 8.82
CA ARG A 60 6.61 -1.51 9.90
C ARG A 60 5.17 -1.96 9.63
N ALA A 61 4.68 -1.86 8.39
CA ALA A 61 3.34 -2.33 8.07
C ALA A 61 3.25 -3.86 8.13
N PHE A 62 4.32 -4.55 7.74
CA PHE A 62 4.42 -6.02 7.82
C PHE A 62 4.46 -6.49 9.28
N ASP A 63 5.20 -5.80 10.14
CA ASP A 63 5.26 -6.10 11.58
C ASP A 63 3.87 -5.97 12.21
N MET A 64 3.17 -4.86 11.96
CA MET A 64 1.80 -4.65 12.47
C MET A 64 0.82 -5.74 12.00
N LEU A 65 0.91 -6.17 10.73
CA LEU A 65 0.11 -7.28 10.20
C LEU A 65 0.45 -8.61 10.91
N SER A 66 1.73 -8.88 11.11
CA SER A 66 2.23 -10.09 11.77
C SER A 66 1.77 -10.17 13.23
N GLU A 67 1.82 -9.05 13.97
CA GLU A 67 1.32 -8.95 15.35
C GLU A 67 -0.17 -9.28 15.45
N CYS A 68 -0.96 -8.97 14.41
CA CYS A 68 -2.38 -9.32 14.32
C CYS A 68 -2.63 -10.74 13.75
N GLY A 69 -1.59 -11.55 13.55
CA GLY A 69 -1.70 -12.94 13.08
C GLY A 69 -1.88 -13.11 11.57
N PHE A 70 -1.63 -12.08 10.77
CA PHE A 70 -1.58 -12.21 9.31
C PHE A 70 -0.22 -12.76 8.87
N GLN A 71 -0.24 -13.63 7.85
CA GLN A 71 0.96 -14.13 7.19
C GLN A 71 1.02 -13.63 5.75
N MET A 72 2.21 -13.25 5.28
CA MET A 72 2.42 -12.94 3.86
C MET A 72 2.37 -14.25 3.07
N VAL A 73 1.42 -14.34 2.13
CA VAL A 73 1.18 -15.56 1.34
C VAL A 73 1.57 -15.43 -0.13
N ALA A 74 1.69 -14.21 -0.64
CA ALA A 74 2.13 -13.94 -2.01
C ALA A 74 2.69 -12.52 -2.14
N CYS A 75 3.49 -12.30 -3.17
CA CYS A 75 3.89 -10.98 -3.63
C CYS A 75 3.97 -10.95 -5.16
N ASN A 76 3.64 -9.81 -5.74
CA ASN A 76 3.73 -9.61 -7.19
C ASN A 76 4.16 -8.17 -7.48
N SER A 77 4.85 -7.97 -8.61
CA SER A 77 5.12 -6.63 -9.14
C SER A 77 4.63 -6.55 -10.58
N SER A 78 3.87 -5.50 -10.87
CA SER A 78 3.35 -5.20 -12.20
C SER A 78 3.86 -3.85 -12.69
N VAL A 79 3.91 -3.70 -14.00
CA VAL A 79 4.27 -2.44 -14.66
C VAL A 79 3.16 -2.08 -15.63
N THR A 80 2.67 -0.85 -15.54
CA THR A 80 1.62 -0.31 -16.41
C THR A 80 2.14 0.92 -17.15
N ALA A 81 1.72 1.07 -18.41
CA ALA A 81 2.00 2.26 -19.20
C ALA A 81 0.73 3.11 -19.31
N SER A 82 0.87 4.42 -19.15
CA SER A 82 -0.16 5.40 -19.46
C SER A 82 0.38 6.43 -20.47
N PHE A 83 -0.47 6.87 -21.39
CA PHE A 83 -0.11 7.91 -22.34
C PHE A 83 -0.12 9.28 -21.68
N VAL A 84 0.88 10.11 -22.00
CA VAL A 84 0.98 11.47 -21.44
C VAL A 84 0.02 12.43 -22.12
N ASN A 85 -0.22 12.25 -23.43
CA ASN A 85 -1.09 13.08 -24.24
C ASN A 85 -1.66 12.29 -25.42
N GLN A 86 -2.83 12.69 -25.94
CA GLN A 86 -3.44 12.03 -27.13
C GLN A 86 -2.66 12.30 -28.43
N HIS A 87 -1.74 13.27 -28.43
CA HIS A 87 -1.02 13.73 -29.62
C HIS A 87 0.46 13.35 -29.64
N THR A 88 0.98 12.64 -28.64
CA THR A 88 2.36 12.17 -28.58
C THR A 88 2.43 10.69 -28.22
N GLU A 89 3.46 9.98 -28.71
CA GLU A 89 3.68 8.55 -28.40
C GLU A 89 4.35 8.31 -27.04
N ASP A 90 4.59 9.39 -26.27
CA ASP A 90 5.26 9.32 -24.96
C ASP A 90 4.40 8.57 -23.94
N LYS A 91 5.03 7.61 -23.26
CA LYS A 91 4.41 6.78 -22.21
C LYS A 91 5.08 7.02 -20.86
N ILE A 92 4.27 7.22 -19.82
CA ILE A 92 4.71 7.14 -18.43
C ILE A 92 4.53 5.69 -17.97
N TRP A 93 5.59 5.14 -17.39
CA TRP A 93 5.59 3.81 -16.82
C TRP A 93 5.44 3.88 -15.31
N SER A 94 4.48 3.16 -14.76
CA SER A 94 4.24 3.05 -13.32
C SER A 94 4.45 1.61 -12.87
N SER A 95 5.25 1.42 -11.82
CA SER A 95 5.44 0.12 -11.18
C SER A 95 4.60 0.03 -9.91
N TYR A 96 3.91 -1.10 -9.74
CA TYR A 96 3.12 -1.41 -8.56
C TYR A 96 3.58 -2.75 -7.98
N THR A 97 4.05 -2.75 -6.73
CA THR A 97 4.32 -3.98 -5.98
C THR A 97 3.23 -4.19 -4.94
N GLU A 98 2.69 -5.40 -4.91
CA GLU A 98 1.63 -5.81 -3.99
C GLU A 98 2.12 -6.95 -3.09
N TYR A 99 1.70 -6.91 -1.84
CA TYR A 99 1.99 -7.93 -0.82
C TYR A 99 0.65 -8.42 -0.26
N VAL A 100 0.40 -9.72 -0.39
CA VAL A 100 -0.87 -10.32 0.02
C VAL A 100 -0.69 -10.96 1.39
N PHE A 101 -1.53 -10.53 2.33
CA PHE A 101 -1.55 -11.02 3.70
C PHE A 101 -2.86 -11.75 3.98
N TYR A 102 -2.79 -12.87 4.69
CA TYR A 102 -3.94 -13.68 5.04
C TYR A 102 -3.89 -14.10 6.51
N ARG A 103 -5.04 -14.04 7.18
CA ARG A 103 -5.24 -14.52 8.56
C ARG A 103 -6.32 -15.59 8.55
N LYS A 104 -5.97 -16.80 9.00
CA LYS A 104 -6.94 -17.88 9.21
C LYS A 104 -7.89 -17.50 10.34
N PHE A 105 -9.19 -17.65 10.12
CA PHE A 105 -10.16 -17.66 11.21
C PHE A 105 -10.19 -19.07 11.80
N ASN A 106 -9.90 -19.21 13.09
CA ASN A 106 -10.20 -20.45 13.79
C ASN A 106 -11.72 -20.51 13.97
N VAL A 107 -12.37 -21.41 13.24
CA VAL A 107 -13.71 -21.85 13.59
C VAL A 107 -13.51 -22.81 14.76
N ILE A 108 -13.94 -22.41 15.95
CA ILE A 108 -14.02 -23.27 17.14
C ILE A 108 -15.16 -24.25 16.92
#